data_AF-A0A9D8LF70-F1
#
_entry.id   AF-A0A9D8LF70-F1
#
_cell.length_a   1.000
_cell.length_b   1.000
_cell.length_c   1.000
_cell.angle_alpha   90.00
_cell.angle_beta   90.00
_cell.angle_gamma   90.00
#
_symmetry.space_group_name_H-M   'P 1'
#
loop_
_entity.id
_entity.type
_entity.pdbx_description
1 polymer ?
#
loop_
_entity_poly.entity_id
_entity_poly.type
_entity_poly.pdbx_seq_one_letter_code
_entity_poly.pdbx_strand_id
1 'polypeptide(L)'
;AALSSASARGALRGRGLPCIRATARLMAPSALPPVLDVEWNGNPKTCPRKVPRQQAIAMIREMAAAMEAHSGKRPIIYTDITFHAEVLEGAEIEHDFWLRSVAARPEERYPGRRWLFWQFTTTGRVSGIEGPVDRNAFAGSIQQFQTYQKRSNASKR
;
A
#
# COMPACT_ATOMS: atom_id res chain seq x y z
N ALA A 1 -8.29 -12.01 8.96
CA ALA A 1 -6.82 -11.87 9.05
C ALA A 1 -6.51 -10.39 9.24
N ALA A 2 -5.99 -10.00 10.40
CA ALA A 2 -5.57 -8.62 10.67
C ALA A 2 -4.13 -8.45 10.18
N LEU A 3 -3.90 -7.60 9.19
CA LEU A 3 -2.57 -7.20 8.76
C LEU A 3 -2.17 -5.99 9.63
N SER A 4 -1.31 -6.23 10.63
CA SER A 4 -0.73 -5.17 11.45
C SER A 4 0.49 -4.58 10.74
N SER A 5 0.50 -3.26 10.53
CA SER A 5 1.58 -2.52 9.90
C SER A 5 2.70 -2.20 10.90
N ALA A 6 3.74 -3.03 10.96
CA ALA A 6 4.97 -2.74 11.70
C ALA A 6 6.09 -2.26 10.74
N SER A 7 6.54 -1.01 10.93
CA SER A 7 7.50 -0.27 10.12
C SER A 7 8.94 -0.81 10.22
N ALA A 8 9.55 -1.22 9.11
CA ALA A 8 10.98 -1.57 9.03
C ALA A 8 11.78 -0.50 8.26
N ARG A 9 12.55 0.34 8.97
CA ARG A 9 13.43 1.39 8.42
C ARG A 9 14.75 0.87 7.81
N GLY A 10 14.82 -0.41 7.42
CA GLY A 10 16.09 -1.11 7.25
C GLY A 10 16.68 -1.19 5.84
N ALA A 11 15.86 -1.33 4.79
CA ALA A 11 16.32 -1.85 3.50
C ALA A 11 16.52 -0.82 2.37
N LEU A 12 16.29 0.48 2.60
CA LEU A 12 16.33 1.54 1.57
C LEU A 12 17.31 2.67 1.90
N ARG A 13 18.38 2.38 2.65
CA ARG A 13 19.36 3.41 3.06
C ARG A 13 19.96 4.09 1.83
N GLY A 14 19.71 5.39 1.68
CA GLY A 14 20.33 6.28 0.68
C GLY A 14 19.39 6.81 -0.41
N ARG A 15 18.19 6.24 -0.60
CA ARG A 15 17.19 6.71 -1.58
C ARG A 15 15.81 6.88 -0.93
N GLY A 16 15.77 7.65 0.17
CA GLY A 16 14.50 8.00 0.78
C GLY A 16 13.65 8.79 -0.23
N LEU A 17 12.37 8.45 -0.35
CA LEU A 17 11.44 9.25 -1.12
C LEU A 17 11.15 10.52 -0.31
N PRO A 18 11.60 11.73 -0.71
CA PRO A 18 11.12 12.94 -0.05
C PRO A 18 9.59 12.96 -0.13
N CYS A 19 8.95 13.14 1.02
CA CYS A 19 7.50 13.29 1.16
C CYS A 19 6.60 12.07 0.88
N ILE A 20 7.14 10.91 0.53
CA ILE A 20 6.36 9.68 0.30
C ILE A 20 6.85 8.62 1.28
N ARG A 21 5.95 8.00 2.02
CA ARG A 21 6.31 6.86 2.87
C ARG A 21 6.62 5.65 1.99
N ALA A 22 7.44 4.73 2.45
CA ALA A 22 7.64 3.46 1.76
C ALA A 22 8.02 2.41 2.80
N THR A 23 7.21 1.35 2.91
CA THR A 23 7.44 0.29 3.89
C THR A 23 7.51 -1.06 3.19
N ALA A 24 8.71 -1.49 2.80
CA ALA A 24 8.94 -2.85 2.35
C ALA A 24 9.49 -3.70 3.51
N ARG A 25 8.92 -4.89 3.75
CA ARG A 25 9.44 -5.85 4.73
C ARG A 25 9.96 -7.09 4.00
N LEU A 26 11.02 -7.69 4.52
CA LEU A 26 11.43 -9.05 4.15
C LEU A 26 10.30 -10.01 4.56
N MET A 27 9.74 -10.70 3.57
CA MET A 27 8.51 -11.47 3.71
C MET A 27 8.83 -12.95 3.56
N ALA A 28 8.32 -13.78 4.48
CA ALA A 28 8.36 -15.23 4.34
C ALA A 28 7.77 -15.66 2.98
N PRO A 29 8.19 -16.80 2.40
CA PRO A 29 7.70 -17.24 1.09
C PRO A 29 6.17 -17.29 0.99
N SER A 30 5.48 -17.59 2.08
CA SER A 30 4.02 -17.69 2.18
C SER A 30 3.28 -16.36 2.37
N ALA A 31 3.99 -15.25 2.62
CA ALA A 31 3.36 -13.97 2.91
C ALA A 31 2.77 -13.32 1.64
N LEU A 32 1.86 -12.36 1.86
CA LEU A 32 1.35 -11.50 0.78
C LEU A 32 2.49 -10.76 0.05
N PRO A 33 2.24 -10.24 -1.17
CA PRO A 33 3.14 -9.29 -1.79
C PRO A 33 3.45 -8.12 -0.85
N PRO A 34 4.65 -7.51 -0.97
CA PRO A 34 4.97 -6.34 -0.18
C PRO A 34 4.04 -5.18 -0.55
N VAL A 35 3.81 -4.26 0.38
CA VAL A 35 2.93 -3.09 0.17
C VAL A 35 3.78 -1.83 0.09
N LEU A 36 3.61 -1.04 -0.96
CA LEU A 36 4.17 0.30 -1.06
C LEU A 36 3.11 1.30 -0.59
N ASP A 37 3.31 1.84 0.62
CA ASP A 37 2.43 2.81 1.27
C ASP A 37 2.74 4.23 0.77
N VAL A 38 1.94 4.75 -0.16
CA VAL A 38 2.12 6.09 -0.73
C VAL A 38 1.08 7.07 -0.20
N GLU A 39 1.55 7.89 0.74
CA GLU A 39 0.83 8.98 1.37
C GLU A 39 1.74 10.22 1.44
N TRP A 40 1.13 11.41 1.46
CA TRP A 40 1.89 12.61 1.75
C TRP A 40 2.34 12.61 3.20
N ASN A 41 3.65 12.61 3.42
CA ASN A 41 4.18 12.76 4.77
C ASN A 41 3.88 14.18 5.29
N GLY A 42 2.92 14.29 6.21
CA GLY A 42 2.53 15.56 6.81
C GLY A 42 3.55 16.15 7.79
N ASN A 43 4.72 15.53 7.99
CA ASN A 43 5.74 16.07 8.89
C ASN A 43 6.54 17.20 8.21
N PRO A 44 6.37 18.47 8.65
CA PRO A 44 6.98 19.62 8.00
C PRO A 44 8.52 19.63 8.09
N LYS A 45 9.11 18.91 9.06
CA LYS A 45 10.57 18.81 9.20
C LYS A 45 11.20 17.89 8.16
N THR A 46 10.50 16.80 7.81
CA THR A 46 11.01 15.79 6.86
C THR A 46 10.40 15.93 5.47
N CYS A 47 9.31 16.69 5.35
CA CYS A 47 8.62 17.00 4.11
C CYS A 47 8.04 18.42 4.20
N PRO A 48 8.87 19.46 3.95
CA PRO A 48 8.39 20.84 3.96
C PRO A 48 7.53 21.18 2.74
N ARG A 49 7.66 20.42 1.63
CA ARG A 49 6.92 20.66 0.39
C ARG A 49 6.67 19.36 -0.38
N LYS A 50 5.44 19.15 -0.84
CA LYS A 50 5.09 18.07 -1.76
C LYS A 50 5.98 18.13 -3.02
N VAL A 51 6.43 16.97 -3.49
CA VAL A 51 7.12 16.87 -4.78
C VAL A 51 6.12 17.02 -5.94
N PRO A 52 6.54 17.47 -7.13
CA PRO A 52 5.69 17.49 -8.31
C PRO A 52 5.10 16.10 -8.62
N ARG A 53 3.85 16.07 -9.12
CA ARG A 53 3.13 14.83 -9.44
C ARG A 53 3.94 13.85 -10.30
N GLN A 54 4.57 14.33 -11.37
CA GLN A 54 5.38 13.48 -12.25
C GLN A 54 6.58 12.86 -11.52
N GLN A 55 7.22 13.62 -10.62
CA GLN A 55 8.31 13.13 -9.80
C GLN A 55 7.82 12.05 -8.82
N ALA A 56 6.66 12.26 -8.18
CA ALA A 56 6.04 11.24 -7.31
C ALA A 56 5.74 9.94 -8.07
N ILE A 57 5.18 10.03 -9.28
CA ILE A 57 4.89 8.85 -10.11
C ILE A 57 6.18 8.10 -10.48
N ALA A 58 7.24 8.81 -10.89
CA ALA A 58 8.52 8.20 -11.23
C ALA A 58 9.13 7.47 -10.02
N MET A 59 9.07 8.11 -8.84
CA MET A 59 9.52 7.55 -7.57
C MET A 59 8.75 6.29 -7.16
N ILE A 60 7.43 6.29 -7.34
CA ILE A 60 6.59 5.11 -7.08
C ILE A 60 6.99 3.95 -7.99
N ARG A 61 7.22 4.22 -9.28
CA ARG A 61 7.64 3.20 -10.25
C ARG A 61 9.02 2.62 -9.91
N GLU A 62 9.99 3.47 -9.58
CA GLU A 62 11.34 3.01 -9.18
C GLU A 62 11.27 2.15 -7.91
N MET A 63 10.53 2.59 -6.90
CA MET A 63 10.39 1.86 -5.65
C MET A 63 9.66 0.53 -5.83
N ALA A 64 8.57 0.53 -6.60
CA ALA A 64 7.82 -0.68 -6.89
C ALA A 64 8.68 -1.71 -7.63
N ALA A 65 9.44 -1.26 -8.64
CA ALA A 65 10.38 -2.12 -9.36
C ALA A 65 11.48 -2.69 -8.45
N ALA A 66 12.04 -1.88 -7.55
CA ALA A 66 13.03 -2.33 -6.58
C ALA A 66 12.45 -3.35 -5.59
N MET A 67 11.22 -3.13 -5.11
CA MET A 67 10.50 -4.05 -4.23
C MET A 67 10.19 -5.38 -4.93
N GLU A 68 9.77 -5.34 -6.19
CA GLU A 68 9.51 -6.53 -6.99
C GLU A 68 10.79 -7.31 -7.25
N ALA A 69 11.86 -6.65 -7.68
CA ALA A 69 13.16 -7.28 -7.89
C ALA A 69 13.71 -7.95 -6.61
N HIS A 70 13.49 -7.33 -5.45
CA HIS A 70 13.94 -7.88 -4.18
C HIS A 70 13.08 -9.04 -3.66
N SER A 71 11.75 -8.91 -3.77
CA SER A 71 10.81 -9.88 -3.17
C SER A 71 10.40 -11.01 -4.12
N GLY A 72 10.56 -10.80 -5.43
CA GLY A 72 9.98 -11.65 -6.48
C GLY A 72 8.45 -11.56 -6.58
N LYS A 73 7.84 -10.53 -5.98
CA LYS A 73 6.38 -10.33 -5.96
C LYS A 73 6.06 -8.88 -6.31
N ARG A 74 5.17 -8.67 -7.28
CA ARG A 74 4.67 -7.33 -7.62
C ARG A 74 3.99 -6.68 -6.40
N PRO A 75 4.42 -5.48 -5.96
CA PRO A 75 3.88 -4.87 -4.77
C PRO A 75 2.42 -4.44 -4.92
N ILE A 76 1.71 -4.36 -3.79
CA ILE A 76 0.40 -3.71 -3.69
C ILE A 76 0.65 -2.23 -3.37
N ILE A 77 -0.06 -1.31 -4.02
CA ILE A 77 0.03 0.13 -3.71
C ILE A 77 -1.06 0.48 -2.69
N TYR A 78 -0.67 0.88 -1.48
CA TYR A 78 -1.57 1.50 -0.53
C TYR A 78 -1.59 3.01 -0.71
N THR A 79 -2.75 3.65 -0.57
CA THR A 79 -2.85 5.11 -0.62
C THR A 79 -4.10 5.63 0.10
N ASP A 80 -4.06 6.90 0.51
CA ASP A 80 -5.23 7.62 0.99
C ASP A 80 -5.94 8.42 -0.11
N ILE A 81 -7.07 9.02 0.24
CA ILE A 81 -7.93 9.74 -0.72
C ILE A 81 -7.17 10.93 -1.33
N THR A 82 -6.45 11.67 -0.49
CA THR A 82 -5.76 12.91 -0.90
C THR A 82 -4.61 12.63 -1.84
N PHE A 83 -3.72 11.69 -1.49
CA PHE A 83 -2.57 11.35 -2.34
C PHE A 83 -3.03 10.74 -3.66
N HIS A 84 -4.07 9.89 -3.63
CA HIS A 84 -4.62 9.31 -4.85
C HIS A 84 -5.15 10.38 -5.82
N ALA A 85 -6.02 11.27 -5.36
CA ALA A 85 -6.60 12.33 -6.20
C ALA A 85 -5.51 13.25 -6.78
N GLU A 86 -4.52 13.63 -5.97
CA GLU A 86 -3.49 14.57 -6.41
C GLU A 86 -2.40 13.93 -7.30
N VAL A 87 -2.13 12.62 -7.15
CA VAL A 87 -0.99 11.98 -7.81
C VAL A 87 -1.40 10.84 -8.75
N LEU A 88 -2.24 9.93 -8.27
CA LEU A 88 -2.50 8.62 -8.90
C LEU A 88 -3.72 8.62 -9.82
N GLU A 89 -4.65 9.55 -9.65
CA GLU A 89 -5.81 9.70 -10.52
C GLU A 89 -5.35 9.99 -11.96
N GLY A 90 -5.90 9.26 -12.93
CA GLY A 90 -5.47 9.31 -14.33
C GLY A 90 -4.04 8.82 -14.62
N ALA A 91 -3.27 8.39 -13.62
CA ALA A 91 -1.95 7.81 -13.84
C ALA A 91 -2.06 6.31 -14.15
N GLU A 92 -1.36 5.88 -15.20
CA GLU A 92 -1.22 4.47 -15.56
C GLU A 92 -0.17 3.81 -14.65
N ILE A 93 -0.66 3.14 -13.61
CA ILE A 93 0.11 2.34 -12.67
C ILE A 93 -0.56 0.97 -12.54
N GLU A 94 0.03 -0.04 -13.16
CA GLU A 94 -0.51 -1.40 -13.22
C GLU A 94 -0.20 -2.21 -11.96
N HIS A 95 -0.85 -1.85 -10.85
CA HIS A 95 -0.68 -2.53 -9.56
C HIS A 95 -2.03 -2.80 -8.91
N ASP A 96 -2.05 -3.77 -8.00
CA ASP A 96 -3.20 -3.96 -7.11
C ASP A 96 -3.22 -2.83 -6.07
N PHE A 97 -4.41 -2.33 -5.74
CA PHE A 97 -4.58 -1.20 -4.84
C PHE A 97 -5.16 -1.61 -3.49
N TRP A 98 -4.60 -1.02 -2.43
CA TRP A 98 -5.15 -1.01 -1.08
C TRP A 98 -5.60 0.41 -0.74
N LEU A 99 -6.90 0.66 -0.82
CA LEU A 99 -7.44 2.01 -0.70
C LEU A 99 -7.94 2.28 0.73
N ARG A 100 -7.58 3.44 1.29
CA ARG A 100 -8.12 3.91 2.58
C ARG A 100 -9.33 4.79 2.36
N SER A 101 -10.50 4.32 2.77
CA SER A 101 -11.72 5.15 2.83
C SER A 101 -12.53 4.79 4.07
N VAL A 102 -12.44 5.61 5.11
CA VAL A 102 -13.06 5.31 6.41
C VAL A 102 -14.45 5.91 6.60
N ALA A 103 -14.85 6.82 5.71
CA ALA A 103 -16.11 7.57 5.81
C ALA A 103 -17.12 7.26 4.68
N ALA A 104 -16.72 6.48 3.67
CA ALA A 104 -17.54 6.11 2.52
C ALA A 104 -16.99 4.84 1.87
N ARG A 105 -17.74 4.22 0.95
CA ARG A 105 -17.21 3.09 0.18
C ARG A 105 -16.13 3.56 -0.80
N PRO A 106 -15.16 2.70 -1.19
CA PRO A 106 -14.12 3.08 -2.12
C PRO A 106 -14.65 3.60 -3.47
N GLU A 107 -15.76 3.05 -3.97
CA GLU A 107 -16.34 3.44 -5.26
C GLU A 107 -16.79 4.91 -5.29
N GLU A 108 -17.14 5.46 -4.12
CA GLU A 108 -17.54 6.86 -3.96
C GLU A 108 -16.34 7.82 -3.91
N ARG A 109 -15.18 7.34 -3.47
CA ARG A 109 -13.97 8.16 -3.26
C ARG A 109 -12.91 7.98 -4.35
N TYR A 110 -12.99 6.88 -5.09
CA TYR A 110 -12.01 6.47 -6.09
C TYR A 110 -12.73 6.00 -7.37
N PRO A 111 -13.41 6.91 -8.09
CA PRO A 111 -14.20 6.55 -9.26
C PRO A 111 -13.35 5.83 -10.31
N GLY A 112 -13.83 4.68 -10.79
CA GLY A 112 -13.14 3.86 -11.79
C GLY A 112 -11.88 3.13 -11.30
N ARG A 113 -11.52 3.23 -10.01
CA ARG A 113 -10.35 2.52 -9.45
C ARG A 113 -10.78 1.19 -8.86
N ARG A 114 -10.31 0.09 -9.44
CA ARG A 114 -10.41 -1.23 -8.81
C ARG A 114 -9.51 -1.29 -7.58
N TRP A 115 -10.00 -1.87 -6.50
CA TRP A 115 -9.26 -2.10 -5.27
C TRP A 115 -9.23 -3.60 -4.94
N LEU A 116 -8.14 -4.03 -4.33
CA LEU A 116 -7.95 -5.39 -3.83
C LEU A 116 -8.18 -5.44 -2.31
N PHE A 117 -7.71 -4.41 -1.62
CA PHE A 117 -7.94 -4.23 -0.19
C PHE A 117 -8.57 -2.86 0.08
N TRP A 118 -9.42 -2.81 1.10
CA TRP A 118 -10.05 -1.59 1.56
C TRP A 118 -9.81 -1.43 3.05
N GLN A 119 -9.10 -0.36 3.46
CA GLN A 119 -9.04 0.06 4.86
C GLN A 119 -10.28 0.89 5.19
N PHE A 120 -11.20 0.29 5.97
CA PHE A 120 -12.53 0.86 6.23
C PHE A 120 -12.65 1.51 7.62
N THR A 121 -11.67 1.30 8.51
CA THR A 121 -11.64 1.96 9.81
C THR A 121 -10.22 1.96 10.36
N THR A 122 -9.87 3.00 11.11
CA THR A 122 -8.65 3.11 11.94
C THR A 122 -8.94 2.94 13.44
N THR A 123 -10.21 2.81 13.81
CA THR A 123 -10.70 2.74 15.19
C THR A 123 -11.33 1.39 15.52
N GLY A 124 -10.99 0.37 14.75
CA GLY A 124 -11.48 -0.99 14.98
C GLY A 124 -10.96 -1.57 16.29
N ARG A 125 -11.61 -2.65 16.72
CA ARG A 125 -11.17 -3.47 17.86
C ARG A 125 -11.05 -4.92 17.43
N VAL A 126 -9.97 -5.57 17.83
CA VAL A 126 -9.71 -6.99 17.58
C VAL A 126 -9.24 -7.60 18.89
N SER A 127 -9.86 -8.72 19.28
CA SER A 127 -9.46 -9.44 20.50
C SER A 127 -7.97 -9.78 20.46
N GLY A 128 -7.25 -9.47 21.54
CA GLY A 128 -5.80 -9.67 21.63
C GLY A 128 -4.93 -8.51 21.12
N ILE A 129 -5.51 -7.38 20.69
CA ILE A 129 -4.77 -6.16 20.39
C ILE A 129 -5.28 -5.01 21.27
N GLU A 130 -4.38 -4.40 22.02
CA GLU A 130 -4.68 -3.21 22.81
C GLU A 130 -4.74 -1.95 21.94
N GLY A 131 -5.74 -1.11 22.18
CA GLY A 131 -5.93 0.16 21.46
C GLY A 131 -6.70 0.03 20.12
N PRO A 132 -6.90 1.16 19.44
CA PRO A 132 -7.54 1.19 18.12
C PRO A 132 -6.66 0.53 17.06
N VAL A 133 -7.28 -0.22 16.16
CA VAL A 133 -6.59 -0.90 15.05
C VAL A 133 -7.25 -0.65 13.72
N ASP A 134 -6.42 -0.57 12.68
CA ASP A 134 -6.88 -0.55 11.30
C ASP A 134 -7.56 -1.88 10.94
N ARG A 135 -8.75 -1.82 10.35
CA ARG A 135 -9.42 -3.00 9.79
C ARG A 135 -9.61 -2.86 8.30
N ASN A 136 -9.46 -4.01 7.64
CA ASN A 136 -9.38 -4.09 6.20
C ASN A 136 -10.28 -5.20 5.66
N ALA A 137 -10.84 -4.98 4.49
CA ALA A 137 -11.58 -5.96 3.72
C ALA A 137 -10.81 -6.34 2.45
N PHE A 138 -10.95 -7.60 2.01
CA PHE A 138 -10.45 -8.07 0.72
C PHE A 138 -11.60 -8.05 -0.29
N ALA A 139 -11.33 -7.67 -1.54
CA ALA A 139 -12.29 -7.65 -2.63
C ALA A 139 -12.57 -9.08 -3.15
N GLY A 140 -13.20 -9.91 -2.32
CA GLY A 140 -13.58 -11.27 -2.70
C GLY A 140 -13.86 -12.21 -1.53
N SER A 141 -14.08 -13.48 -1.86
CA SER A 141 -14.28 -14.56 -0.90
C SER A 141 -12.98 -15.01 -0.25
N ILE A 142 -13.10 -15.79 0.83
CA ILE A 142 -11.95 -16.40 1.51
C ILE A 142 -11.14 -17.32 0.56
N GLN A 143 -11.82 -18.05 -0.34
CA GLN A 143 -11.17 -18.90 -1.33
C GLN A 143 -10.37 -18.07 -2.34
N GLN A 144 -10.93 -16.93 -2.79
CA GLN A 144 -10.23 -16.00 -3.68
C GLN A 144 -9.00 -15.40 -2.99
N PHE A 145 -9.11 -15.03 -1.71
CA PHE A 145 -7.98 -14.54 -0.91
C PHE A 145 -6.86 -15.59 -0.76
N GLN A 146 -7.21 -16.85 -0.52
CA GLN A 146 -6.24 -17.95 -0.43
C GLN A 146 -5.57 -18.22 -1.78
N THR A 147 -6.33 -18.18 -2.88
CA THR A 147 -5.79 -18.31 -4.24
C THR A 147 -4.86 -17.14 -4.57
N TYR A 148 -5.22 -15.91 -4.21
CA TYR A 148 -4.37 -14.74 -4.40
C TYR A 148 -3.01 -14.91 -3.70
N GLN A 149 -3.01 -15.31 -2.43
CA GLN A 149 -1.79 -15.59 -1.67
C GLN A 149 -0.92 -16.66 -2.35
N LYS A 150 -1.52 -17.77 -2.81
CA LYS A 150 -0.76 -18.84 -3.49
C LYS A 150 -0.16 -18.36 -4.81
N ARG A 151 -0.93 -17.63 -5.63
CA ARG A 151 -0.46 -17.06 -6.92
C ARG A 151 0.69 -16.08 -6.71
N SER A 152 0.57 -15.18 -5.74
CA SER A 152 1.66 -14.24 -5.41
C SER A 152 2.94 -14.95 -4.96
N ASN A 153 2.85 -16.20 -4.49
CA ASN A 153 4.01 -16.97 -4.07
C ASN A 153 4.62 -17.81 -5.21
N ALA A 154 3.83 -18.10 -6.25
CA ALA A 154 4.24 -18.90 -7.40
C ALA A 154 4.98 -18.11 -8.48
N SER A 155 4.92 -16.77 -8.47
CA SER A 155 5.59 -15.87 -9.43
C SER A 155 7.13 -15.93 -9.41
N LYS A 156 7.72 -16.85 -8.63
CA LYS A 156 9.16 -17.12 -8.52
C LYS A 156 9.69 -18.19 -9.51
N ARG A 157 8.87 -18.67 -10.44
CA ARG A 157 9.27 -19.71 -11.41
C ARG A 157 9.30 -19.16 -12.82
#